data_AF-A0AA37HKM6-F1
#
_entry.id   AF-A0AA37HKM6-F1
#
_cell.length_a   1.000
_cell.length_b   1.000
_cell.length_c   1.000
_cell.angle_alpha   90.00
_cell.angle_beta   90.00
_cell.angle_gamma   90.00
#
_symmetry.space_group_name_H-M   'P 1'
#
loop_
_entity.id
_entity.type
_entity.pdbx_description
1 polymer ?
#
loop_
_entity_poly.entity_id
_entity_poly.type
_entity_poly.pdbx_seq_one_letter_code
_entity_poly.pdbx_strand_id
1 'polypeptide(L)'
;MTADLRNLARMRGSLTGPALMMSPAKICVRANDVMRGVLHRRARGDRARGALAAFRTDRRGSVALIFGLSATVLVGLVGGGIDYARISMRRSQLQAAVDAGVLAGGNALKLAASSTESVRGVTEQTIRDAAKSPPERAFGLRVEVPAEKTSVFARAEETIRLGFGGLVGLGTQTIAAQARVNVVGKIRLCMLTLDPSATGAFNLQKSAQVTANACSLYSNSTNATGMVGGDSAMARADTICSAGGYLGLRANFAPPPQTGCPVIEDPLKDRPAPPVGACTAIPASANKKGDTSKNEVNQSVTLEPGTYCGGLRITKKAVVTLRPGIYVMKDGPLIVDLKGSLTGEGVGFYFTGDRAGLLFSKGSTVSLAAPTGGVMAGLLMSEDRAVNNPVDPAQILRDLFKGAFDNLTDLASDPTLLEDPPPPPTPEALGMSKPMRVYRIISDNARTMLGTIYLPSGRLVVDANKPVGHRSAYTVVVAQQVNLYEGPNLYLNANYDQTSVPVPKGVGPLSGKLMLSQ
;
A
#
# COMPACT_ATOMS: atom_id res chain seq x y z
N MET A 1 -28.77 13.54 49.59
CA MET A 1 -28.66 14.84 50.29
C MET A 1 -29.38 15.90 49.46
N THR A 2 -30.46 16.46 50.02
CA THR A 2 -30.94 17.87 50.00
C THR A 2 -30.04 18.93 49.33
N ALA A 3 -30.51 20.07 48.77
CA ALA A 3 -31.85 20.65 48.49
C ALA A 3 -31.65 21.83 47.47
N ASP A 4 -32.51 22.09 46.47
CA ASP A 4 -33.73 22.95 46.39
C ASP A 4 -33.53 24.50 46.53
N LEU A 5 -34.43 25.25 45.86
CA LEU A 5 -34.72 26.70 45.83
C LEU A 5 -34.02 27.59 44.77
N ARG A 6 -34.65 28.65 44.19
CA ARG A 6 -36.01 28.89 43.62
C ARG A 6 -36.11 30.34 43.06
N ASN A 7 -37.19 30.63 42.30
CA ASN A 7 -37.76 31.96 41.93
C ASN A 7 -37.12 32.70 40.72
N LEU A 8 -37.83 33.17 39.67
CA LEU A 8 -39.10 33.95 39.49
C LEU A 8 -38.89 35.49 39.56
N ALA A 9 -39.45 36.37 38.71
CA ALA A 9 -40.35 36.24 37.54
C ALA A 9 -40.54 37.58 36.74
N ARG A 10 -41.24 37.51 35.59
CA ARG A 10 -42.08 38.56 34.93
C ARG A 10 -41.34 39.78 34.31
N MET A 11 -41.87 40.47 33.30
CA MET A 11 -43.28 40.69 32.88
C MET A 11 -43.61 40.41 31.40
N ARG A 12 -44.91 40.21 31.13
CA ARG A 12 -45.58 40.33 29.81
C ARG A 12 -46.35 41.66 29.76
N GLY A 13 -46.54 42.21 28.55
CA GLY A 13 -47.55 43.22 28.21
C GLY A 13 -48.04 43.00 26.78
N SER A 14 -49.33 43.15 26.52
CA SER A 14 -50.02 42.76 25.28
C SER A 14 -51.31 43.56 25.11
N LEU A 15 -51.71 43.93 23.87
CA LEU A 15 -53.08 43.82 23.31
C LEU A 15 -53.28 44.57 21.96
N THR A 16 -54.16 44.02 21.09
CA THR A 16 -54.91 44.64 19.95
C THR A 16 -54.14 45.32 18.78
N GLY A 17 -54.40 45.15 17.47
CA GLY A 17 -55.49 44.53 16.67
C GLY A 17 -56.48 45.56 16.08
N PRO A 18 -57.08 45.43 14.85
CA PRO A 18 -57.01 44.36 13.84
C PRO A 18 -56.90 44.82 12.33
N ALA A 19 -57.08 43.84 11.43
CA ALA A 19 -57.11 43.78 9.93
C ALA A 19 -57.75 44.89 9.06
N LEU A 20 -57.34 45.00 7.77
CA LEU A 20 -58.08 44.55 6.56
C LEU A 20 -57.45 44.92 5.18
N MET A 21 -57.75 44.10 4.15
CA MET A 21 -57.82 44.37 2.68
C MET A 21 -56.53 44.70 1.88
N MET A 22 -56.17 43.89 0.85
CA MET A 22 -56.60 43.92 -0.59
C MET A 22 -56.07 45.15 -1.38
N SER A 23 -55.67 45.11 -2.66
CA SER A 23 -55.33 44.05 -3.66
C SER A 23 -54.66 44.77 -4.87
N PRO A 24 -53.95 44.09 -5.82
CA PRO A 24 -53.09 44.79 -6.79
C PRO A 24 -53.67 44.92 -8.22
N ALA A 25 -53.24 45.97 -8.95
CA ALA A 25 -53.22 46.10 -10.41
C ALA A 25 -52.32 47.30 -10.78
N LYS A 26 -51.37 47.32 -11.73
CA LYS A 26 -51.25 46.67 -13.06
C LYS A 26 -52.25 47.25 -14.08
N ILE A 27 -51.77 48.06 -15.05
CA ILE A 27 -52.06 47.98 -16.51
C ILE A 27 -51.52 49.22 -17.24
N CYS A 28 -51.24 49.03 -18.52
CA CYS A 28 -50.62 49.97 -19.45
C CYS A 28 -51.67 50.48 -20.48
N VAL A 29 -51.24 51.19 -21.52
CA VAL A 29 -51.93 51.37 -22.84
C VAL A 29 -52.88 52.58 -23.04
N ARG A 30 -52.31 53.59 -23.74
CA ARG A 30 -52.84 54.39 -24.88
C ARG A 30 -54.04 55.36 -24.77
N ALA A 31 -54.02 56.23 -25.80
CA ALA A 31 -55.05 57.07 -26.42
C ALA A 31 -55.23 58.46 -25.78
N ASN A 32 -54.86 59.54 -26.48
CA ASN A 32 -55.56 60.20 -27.61
C ASN A 32 -56.93 60.78 -27.20
N ASP A 33 -57.01 62.10 -26.99
CA ASP A 33 -57.57 63.08 -27.96
C ASP A 33 -57.56 64.49 -27.31
N VAL A 34 -57.00 65.55 -27.91
CA VAL A 34 -57.44 66.40 -29.05
C VAL A 34 -58.15 67.69 -28.60
N MET A 35 -57.70 68.80 -29.24
CA MET A 35 -58.39 70.06 -29.56
C MET A 35 -58.18 71.36 -28.74
N ARG A 36 -57.88 72.41 -29.54
CA ARG A 36 -57.93 73.88 -29.34
C ARG A 36 -56.83 74.52 -28.47
N GLY A 37 -56.08 75.51 -28.97
CA GLY A 37 -56.00 76.03 -30.34
C GLY A 37 -55.26 77.38 -30.47
N VAL A 38 -54.98 77.79 -31.72
CA VAL A 38 -54.74 79.17 -32.23
C VAL A 38 -53.73 80.03 -31.42
N LEU A 39 -52.51 80.35 -31.87
CA LEU A 39 -52.06 81.11 -33.06
C LEU A 39 -50.52 80.86 -33.23
N HIS A 40 -49.71 81.34 -34.21
CA HIS A 40 -49.90 82.21 -35.38
C HIS A 40 -48.79 81.98 -36.46
N ARG A 41 -48.99 82.55 -37.66
CA ARG A 41 -48.00 83.05 -38.66
C ARG A 41 -46.74 82.23 -39.07
N ARG A 42 -46.80 81.76 -40.32
CA ARG A 42 -45.81 81.93 -41.42
C ARG A 42 -44.30 81.75 -41.14
N ALA A 43 -43.73 80.65 -41.61
CA ALA A 43 -42.72 80.64 -42.70
C ALA A 43 -42.30 79.20 -43.09
N ARG A 44 -42.71 78.73 -44.28
CA ARG A 44 -42.02 77.65 -45.02
C ARG A 44 -40.93 78.31 -45.86
N GLY A 45 -39.77 77.67 -46.03
CA GLY A 45 -38.66 78.21 -46.83
C GLY A 45 -37.31 77.56 -46.52
N ASP A 46 -36.50 78.22 -45.69
CA ASP A 46 -35.03 78.15 -45.83
C ASP A 46 -34.26 77.35 -44.76
N ARG A 47 -34.92 76.69 -43.80
CA ARG A 47 -34.22 76.03 -42.67
C ARG A 47 -33.32 74.86 -43.07
N ALA A 48 -33.56 74.20 -44.20
CA ALA A 48 -32.74 73.07 -44.66
C ALA A 48 -31.32 73.51 -45.09
N ARG A 49 -31.18 74.69 -45.74
CA ARG A 49 -29.88 75.21 -46.18
C ARG A 49 -29.05 75.77 -45.02
N GLY A 50 -29.69 76.42 -44.04
CA GLY A 50 -29.02 76.91 -42.84
C GLY A 50 -28.45 75.79 -41.96
N ALA A 51 -29.17 74.68 -41.78
CA ALA A 51 -28.71 73.54 -40.98
C ALA A 51 -27.47 72.84 -41.58
N LEU A 52 -27.44 72.67 -42.90
CA LEU A 52 -26.29 72.10 -43.62
C LEU A 52 -25.07 73.04 -43.65
N ALA A 53 -25.30 74.37 -43.70
CA ALA A 53 -24.23 75.35 -43.57
C ALA A 53 -23.62 75.34 -42.15
N ALA A 54 -24.45 75.28 -41.10
CA ALA A 54 -24.00 75.19 -39.72
C ALA A 54 -23.14 73.93 -39.47
N PHE A 55 -23.53 72.78 -40.05
CA PHE A 55 -22.76 71.52 -39.96
C PHE A 55 -21.38 71.60 -40.64
N ARG A 56 -21.20 72.44 -41.67
CA ARG A 56 -19.88 72.67 -42.31
C ARG A 56 -18.97 73.59 -41.50
N THR A 57 -19.50 74.36 -40.55
CA THR A 57 -18.73 75.27 -39.70
C THR A 57 -18.47 74.74 -38.29
N ASP A 58 -19.15 73.69 -37.85
CA ASP A 58 -19.02 73.19 -36.48
C ASP A 58 -17.78 72.30 -36.27
N ARG A 59 -16.73 72.89 -35.68
CA ARG A 59 -15.50 72.18 -35.31
C ARG A 59 -15.66 71.20 -34.13
N ARG A 60 -16.80 71.19 -33.42
CA ARG A 60 -17.05 70.31 -32.26
C ARG A 60 -17.21 68.84 -32.65
N GLY A 61 -17.60 68.56 -33.89
CA GLY A 61 -17.69 67.18 -34.42
C GLY A 61 -16.33 66.43 -34.42
N SER A 62 -15.21 67.14 -34.56
CA SER A 62 -13.87 66.53 -34.53
C SER A 62 -13.55 65.88 -33.18
N VAL A 63 -13.98 66.48 -32.07
CA VAL A 63 -13.78 65.93 -30.72
C VAL A 63 -14.59 64.65 -30.53
N ALA A 64 -15.82 64.59 -31.04
CA ALA A 64 -16.65 63.40 -30.98
C ALA A 64 -16.05 62.23 -31.78
N LEU A 65 -15.44 62.50 -32.95
CA LEU A 65 -14.75 61.49 -33.76
C LEU A 65 -13.48 60.96 -33.07
N ILE A 66 -12.62 61.86 -32.58
CA ILE A 66 -11.39 61.48 -31.85
C ILE A 66 -11.76 60.69 -30.58
N PHE A 67 -12.76 61.15 -29.82
CA PHE A 67 -13.26 60.45 -28.64
C PHE A 67 -13.82 59.07 -28.98
N GLY A 68 -14.68 58.93 -30.00
CA GLY A 68 -15.27 57.65 -30.39
C GLY A 68 -14.22 56.62 -30.83
N LEU A 69 -13.24 57.04 -31.63
CA LEU A 69 -12.11 56.18 -32.05
C LEU A 69 -11.24 55.78 -30.85
N SER A 70 -10.88 56.75 -29.98
CA SER A 70 -10.03 56.49 -28.81
C SER A 70 -10.72 55.61 -27.77
N ALA A 71 -12.02 55.83 -27.53
CA ALA A 71 -12.83 55.02 -26.64
C ALA A 71 -12.96 53.58 -27.15
N THR A 72 -13.11 53.38 -28.47
CA THR A 72 -13.16 52.04 -29.07
C THR A 72 -11.85 51.27 -28.85
N VAL A 73 -10.70 51.93 -29.04
CA VAL A 73 -9.38 51.34 -28.78
C VAL A 73 -9.20 51.02 -27.29
N LEU A 74 -9.56 51.94 -26.39
CA LEU A 74 -9.45 51.73 -24.93
C LEU A 74 -10.36 50.59 -24.45
N VAL A 75 -11.61 50.52 -24.92
CA VAL A 75 -12.53 49.41 -24.61
C VAL A 75 -12.01 48.08 -25.16
N GLY A 76 -11.41 48.07 -26.35
CA GLY A 76 -10.75 46.89 -26.92
C GLY A 76 -9.58 46.39 -26.06
N LEU A 77 -8.71 47.29 -25.59
CA LEU A 77 -7.58 46.96 -24.72
C LEU A 77 -8.04 46.45 -23.33
N VAL A 78 -9.02 47.11 -22.71
CA VAL A 78 -9.59 46.67 -21.42
C VAL A 78 -10.29 45.32 -21.57
N GLY A 79 -11.10 45.14 -22.62
CA GLY A 79 -11.78 43.88 -22.91
C GLY A 79 -10.83 42.73 -23.17
N GLY A 80 -9.78 42.96 -23.97
CA GLY A 80 -8.70 42.00 -24.21
C GLY A 80 -7.93 41.64 -22.93
N GLY A 81 -7.68 42.61 -22.04
CA GLY A 81 -7.09 42.35 -20.72
C GLY A 81 -7.96 41.46 -19.83
N ILE A 82 -9.28 41.68 -19.82
CA ILE A 82 -10.25 40.85 -19.08
C ILE A 82 -10.30 39.42 -19.64
N ASP A 83 -10.36 39.25 -20.96
CA ASP A 83 -10.37 37.92 -21.58
C ASP A 83 -9.03 37.19 -21.38
N TYR A 84 -7.88 37.89 -21.46
CA TYR A 84 -6.58 37.31 -21.12
C TYR A 84 -6.50 36.84 -19.66
N ALA A 85 -6.98 37.67 -18.71
CA ALA A 85 -7.03 37.29 -17.30
C ALA A 85 -7.91 36.04 -17.07
N ARG A 86 -9.04 35.93 -17.77
CA ARG A 86 -9.92 34.74 -17.75
C ARG A 86 -9.23 33.51 -18.33
N ILE A 87 -8.57 33.63 -19.48
CA ILE A 87 -7.79 32.55 -20.13
C ILE A 87 -6.69 32.05 -19.17
N SER A 88 -5.90 32.97 -18.61
CA SER A 88 -4.79 32.66 -17.70
C SER A 88 -5.29 31.94 -16.43
N MET A 89 -6.32 32.48 -15.78
CA MET A 89 -6.91 31.88 -14.58
C MET A 89 -7.50 30.49 -14.86
N ARG A 90 -8.21 30.29 -15.99
CA ARG A 90 -8.76 28.97 -16.36
C ARG A 90 -7.66 27.98 -16.74
N ARG A 91 -6.58 28.42 -17.40
CA ARG A 91 -5.41 27.57 -17.68
C ARG A 91 -4.73 27.10 -16.39
N SER A 92 -4.58 27.98 -15.40
CA SER A 92 -4.05 27.63 -14.08
C SER A 92 -4.94 26.62 -13.34
N GLN A 93 -6.26 26.82 -13.34
CA GLN A 93 -7.22 25.86 -12.78
C GLN A 93 -7.17 24.50 -13.48
N LEU A 94 -7.07 24.48 -14.81
CA LEU A 94 -6.97 23.26 -15.61
C LEU A 94 -5.65 22.52 -15.34
N GLN A 95 -4.53 23.25 -15.20
CA GLN A 95 -3.25 22.65 -14.82
C GLN A 95 -3.30 22.03 -13.42
N ALA A 96 -3.85 22.73 -12.42
CA ALA A 96 -4.01 22.19 -11.08
C ALA A 96 -4.88 20.92 -11.03
N ALA A 97 -5.93 20.86 -11.86
CA ALA A 97 -6.76 19.67 -12.00
C ALA A 97 -6.02 18.49 -12.64
N VAL A 98 -5.23 18.74 -13.70
CA VAL A 98 -4.40 17.73 -14.35
C VAL A 98 -3.27 17.23 -13.43
N ASP A 99 -2.58 18.14 -12.73
CA ASP A 99 -1.54 17.82 -11.74
C ASP A 99 -2.09 16.94 -10.60
N ALA A 100 -3.24 17.32 -10.03
CA ALA A 100 -3.93 16.51 -9.01
C ALA A 100 -4.34 15.12 -9.53
N GLY A 101 -4.82 15.07 -10.78
CA GLY A 101 -5.21 13.83 -11.44
C GLY A 101 -4.06 12.85 -11.68
N VAL A 102 -2.94 13.32 -12.24
CA VAL A 102 -1.77 12.46 -12.43
C VAL A 102 -1.14 12.06 -11.10
N LEU A 103 -1.20 12.88 -10.05
CA LEU A 103 -0.75 12.48 -8.71
C LEU A 103 -1.65 11.40 -8.10
N ALA A 104 -2.97 11.49 -8.26
CA ALA A 104 -3.90 10.44 -7.84
C ALA A 104 -3.65 9.14 -8.61
N GLY A 105 -3.49 9.22 -9.94
CA GLY A 105 -3.11 8.09 -10.80
C GLY A 105 -1.76 7.47 -10.44
N GLY A 106 -0.75 8.28 -10.20
CA GLY A 106 0.58 7.83 -9.78
C GLY A 106 0.54 7.15 -8.41
N ASN A 107 -0.27 7.65 -7.48
CA ASN A 107 -0.46 6.97 -6.19
C ASN A 107 -1.19 5.64 -6.37
N ALA A 108 -2.19 5.57 -7.26
CA ALA A 108 -2.82 4.29 -7.64
C ALA A 108 -1.80 3.33 -8.30
N LEU A 109 -0.85 3.83 -9.09
CA LEU A 109 0.21 3.05 -9.74
C LEU A 109 1.20 2.41 -8.75
N LYS A 110 1.34 2.95 -7.53
CA LYS A 110 2.18 2.36 -6.47
C LYS A 110 1.57 1.10 -5.84
N LEU A 111 0.26 0.87 -5.97
CA LEU A 111 -0.37 -0.32 -5.41
C LEU A 111 -0.18 -1.51 -6.36
N ALA A 112 0.35 -2.62 -5.84
CA ALA A 112 0.69 -3.81 -6.63
C ALA A 112 -0.50 -4.40 -7.42
N ALA A 113 -1.74 -4.19 -6.94
CA ALA A 113 -2.96 -4.76 -7.52
C ALA A 113 -3.64 -3.89 -8.59
N SER A 114 -3.21 -2.65 -8.83
CA SER A 114 -3.94 -1.72 -9.73
C SER A 114 -3.82 -2.11 -11.20
N SER A 115 -4.95 -2.31 -11.88
CA SER A 115 -5.01 -2.47 -13.35
C SER A 115 -4.80 -1.12 -14.07
N THR A 116 -4.35 -1.16 -15.31
CA THR A 116 -4.13 0.03 -16.15
C THR A 116 -5.42 0.84 -16.31
N GLU A 117 -6.55 0.13 -16.43
CA GLU A 117 -7.91 0.66 -16.57
C GLU A 117 -8.38 1.34 -15.28
N SER A 118 -8.07 0.76 -14.12
CA SER A 118 -8.40 1.34 -12.81
C SER A 118 -7.61 2.62 -12.54
N VAL A 119 -6.30 2.61 -12.83
CA VAL A 119 -5.45 3.82 -12.72
C VAL A 119 -5.96 4.90 -13.65
N ARG A 120 -6.25 4.56 -14.90
CA ARG A 120 -6.83 5.49 -15.88
C ARG A 120 -8.17 6.06 -15.41
N GLY A 121 -9.07 5.22 -14.89
CA GLY A 121 -10.38 5.64 -14.37
C GLY A 121 -10.27 6.62 -13.20
N VAL A 122 -9.40 6.32 -12.22
CA VAL A 122 -9.14 7.20 -11.06
C VAL A 122 -8.52 8.54 -11.52
N THR A 123 -7.57 8.52 -12.45
CA THR A 123 -7.00 9.74 -13.05
C THR A 123 -8.07 10.55 -13.77
N GLU A 124 -8.85 9.93 -14.66
CA GLU A 124 -9.89 10.64 -15.42
C GLU A 124 -10.95 11.26 -14.52
N GLN A 125 -11.43 10.53 -13.51
CA GLN A 125 -12.42 11.02 -12.56
C GLN A 125 -11.89 12.20 -11.75
N THR A 126 -10.68 12.06 -11.17
CA THR A 126 -10.05 13.13 -10.37
C THR A 126 -9.87 14.42 -11.17
N ILE A 127 -9.48 14.32 -12.45
CA ILE A 127 -9.33 15.51 -13.31
C ILE A 127 -10.68 16.17 -13.57
N ARG A 128 -11.73 15.40 -13.87
CA ARG A 128 -13.09 15.94 -14.13
C ARG A 128 -13.64 16.67 -12.89
N ASP A 129 -13.52 16.06 -11.71
CA ASP A 129 -14.00 16.63 -10.45
C ASP A 129 -13.23 17.89 -10.03
N ALA A 130 -11.91 17.92 -10.28
CA ALA A 130 -11.06 19.07 -9.98
C ALA A 130 -11.21 20.22 -11.00
N ALA A 131 -11.40 19.92 -12.29
CA ALA A 131 -11.50 20.93 -13.36
C ALA A 131 -12.79 21.75 -13.30
N LYS A 132 -13.88 21.16 -12.80
CA LYS A 132 -15.21 21.80 -12.65
C LYS A 132 -15.67 22.49 -13.94
N SER A 133 -15.43 21.86 -15.09
CA SER A 133 -15.80 22.38 -16.40
C SER A 133 -17.33 22.31 -16.59
N PRO A 134 -18.01 23.42 -16.94
CA PRO A 134 -19.46 23.41 -17.18
C PRO A 134 -19.83 22.49 -18.35
N PRO A 135 -21.01 21.83 -18.34
CA PRO A 135 -21.43 20.88 -19.37
C PRO A 135 -21.59 21.50 -20.77
N GLU A 136 -21.72 22.82 -20.86
CA GLU A 136 -21.80 23.57 -22.13
C GLU A 136 -20.44 23.74 -22.84
N ARG A 137 -19.32 23.36 -22.21
CA ARG A 137 -17.97 23.50 -22.80
C ARG A 137 -17.45 22.16 -23.28
N ALA A 138 -16.92 22.15 -24.51
CA ALA A 138 -16.16 21.02 -25.02
C ALA A 138 -14.90 20.81 -24.17
N PHE A 139 -14.89 19.69 -23.42
CA PHE A 139 -13.80 19.25 -22.56
C PHE A 139 -13.24 17.93 -23.10
N GLY A 140 -12.05 18.01 -23.71
CA GLY A 140 -11.29 16.84 -24.15
C GLY A 140 -10.36 16.38 -23.04
N LEU A 141 -10.30 15.07 -22.79
CA LEU A 141 -9.37 14.47 -21.84
C LEU A 141 -8.74 13.22 -22.46
N ARG A 142 -7.40 13.14 -22.41
CA ARG A 142 -6.63 11.94 -22.72
C ARG A 142 -5.77 11.58 -21.52
N VAL A 143 -5.76 10.31 -21.15
CA VAL A 143 -4.92 9.74 -20.09
C VAL A 143 -4.22 8.51 -20.66
N GLU A 144 -2.91 8.45 -20.49
CA GLU A 144 -2.04 7.40 -20.98
C GLU A 144 -1.25 6.80 -19.81
N VAL A 145 -1.28 5.48 -19.71
CA VAL A 145 -0.56 4.69 -18.71
C VAL A 145 0.18 3.58 -19.46
N PRO A 146 1.53 3.60 -19.51
CA PRO A 146 2.31 2.56 -20.19
C PRO A 146 2.12 1.19 -19.52
N ALA A 147 2.19 0.12 -20.32
CA ALA A 147 2.07 -1.27 -19.83
C ALA A 147 3.08 -1.63 -18.71
N GLU A 148 4.22 -0.93 -18.70
CA GLU A 148 5.30 -1.08 -17.71
C GLU A 148 4.96 -0.50 -16.32
N LYS A 149 3.84 0.24 -16.18
CA LYS A 149 3.41 0.91 -14.94
C LYS A 149 4.50 1.81 -14.31
N THR A 150 5.18 2.59 -15.14
CA THR A 150 6.29 3.48 -14.78
C THR A 150 5.91 4.96 -14.72
N SER A 151 4.80 5.36 -15.35
CA SER A 151 4.32 6.75 -15.37
C SER A 151 2.82 6.83 -15.62
N VAL A 152 2.24 8.01 -15.34
CA VAL A 152 0.89 8.38 -15.79
C VAL A 152 0.99 9.75 -16.47
N PHE A 153 0.51 9.86 -17.70
CA PHE A 153 0.41 11.11 -18.44
C PHE A 153 -1.06 11.48 -18.62
N ALA A 154 -1.38 12.76 -18.48
CA ALA A 154 -2.71 13.29 -18.79
C ALA A 154 -2.62 14.63 -19.52
N ARG A 155 -3.56 14.84 -20.44
CA ARG A 155 -3.73 16.09 -21.17
C ARG A 155 -5.22 16.43 -21.24
N ALA A 156 -5.56 17.63 -20.77
CA ALA A 156 -6.91 18.17 -20.79
C ALA A 156 -6.97 19.42 -21.70
N GLU A 157 -8.05 19.55 -22.46
CA GLU A 157 -8.28 20.63 -23.41
C GLU A 157 -9.71 21.19 -23.22
N GLU A 158 -9.85 22.50 -23.01
CA GLU A 158 -11.15 23.18 -22.82
C GLU A 158 -11.29 24.33 -23.82
N THR A 159 -12.45 24.44 -24.46
CA THR A 159 -12.77 25.60 -25.34
C THR A 159 -13.55 26.65 -24.56
N ILE A 160 -13.02 27.87 -24.50
CA ILE A 160 -13.60 28.99 -23.76
C ILE A 160 -14.12 30.05 -24.75
N ARG A 161 -15.33 30.57 -24.53
CA ARG A 161 -15.85 31.73 -25.26
C ARG A 161 -15.27 33.02 -24.69
N LEU A 162 -14.78 33.90 -25.57
CA LEU A 162 -14.22 35.20 -25.19
C LEU A 162 -15.34 36.25 -25.12
N GLY A 163 -15.35 37.08 -24.08
CA GLY A 163 -16.42 38.06 -23.86
C GLY A 163 -16.31 39.31 -24.73
N PHE A 164 -15.06 39.72 -25.02
CA PHE A 164 -14.72 40.88 -25.84
C PHE A 164 -13.96 40.46 -27.12
N GLY A 165 -13.31 39.29 -27.14
CA GLY A 165 -12.65 38.74 -28.33
C GLY A 165 -13.56 38.63 -29.56
N GLY A 166 -14.88 38.41 -29.37
CA GLY A 166 -15.88 38.44 -30.45
C GLY A 166 -15.96 39.77 -31.20
N LEU A 167 -15.59 40.89 -30.56
CA LEU A 167 -15.51 42.22 -31.20
C LEU A 167 -14.36 42.32 -32.23
N VAL A 168 -13.41 41.39 -32.17
CA VAL A 168 -12.22 41.30 -33.04
C VAL A 168 -12.23 39.98 -33.85
N GLY A 169 -13.40 39.32 -33.95
CA GLY A 169 -13.57 38.07 -34.70
C GLY A 169 -13.07 36.80 -33.99
N LEU A 170 -12.50 36.91 -32.79
CA LEU A 170 -12.00 35.79 -31.98
C LEU A 170 -13.02 35.39 -30.91
N GLY A 171 -14.12 34.75 -31.32
CA GLY A 171 -15.21 34.38 -30.41
C GLY A 171 -14.86 33.26 -29.40
N THR A 172 -13.85 32.44 -29.68
CA THR A 172 -13.46 31.28 -28.85
C THR A 172 -11.95 31.07 -28.85
N GLN A 173 -11.41 30.61 -27.72
CA GLN A 173 -10.03 30.18 -27.57
C GLN A 173 -9.97 28.79 -26.93
N THR A 174 -9.20 27.88 -27.53
CA THR A 174 -8.86 26.59 -26.92
C THR A 174 -7.68 26.76 -25.96
N ILE A 175 -7.80 26.25 -24.73
CA ILE A 175 -6.70 26.11 -23.79
C ILE A 175 -6.37 24.63 -23.57
N ALA A 176 -5.11 24.33 -23.31
CA ALA A 176 -4.63 22.99 -22.98
C ALA A 176 -3.73 23.03 -21.74
N ALA A 177 -3.82 21.97 -20.93
CA ALA A 177 -2.94 21.68 -19.82
C ALA A 177 -2.51 20.21 -19.90
N GLN A 178 -1.30 19.91 -19.45
CA GLN A 178 -0.75 18.56 -19.46
C GLN A 178 0.17 18.35 -18.27
N ALA A 179 0.28 17.12 -17.79
CA ALA A 179 1.28 16.73 -16.81
C ALA A 179 1.65 15.26 -16.99
N ARG A 180 2.87 14.90 -16.59
CA ARG A 180 3.32 13.52 -16.43
C ARG A 180 3.83 13.33 -15.01
N VAL A 181 3.42 12.27 -14.34
CA VAL A 181 4.09 11.77 -13.15
C VAL A 181 4.91 10.54 -13.52
N ASN A 182 6.15 10.50 -13.05
CA ASN A 182 7.04 9.35 -13.20
C ASN A 182 7.22 8.67 -11.84
N VAL A 183 7.31 7.34 -11.83
CA VAL A 183 7.42 6.52 -10.63
C VAL A 183 8.89 6.11 -10.45
N VAL A 184 9.66 6.98 -9.79
CA VAL A 184 11.12 6.96 -9.70
C VAL A 184 11.61 6.28 -8.42
N GLY A 185 12.32 5.18 -8.58
CA GLY A 185 12.89 4.37 -7.49
C GLY A 185 12.35 2.94 -7.50
N LYS A 186 12.81 2.12 -6.55
CA LYS A 186 12.35 0.75 -6.35
C LYS A 186 11.96 0.59 -4.88
N ILE A 187 10.67 0.59 -4.55
CA ILE A 187 10.15 0.16 -3.24
C ILE A 187 10.46 -1.34 -3.15
N ARG A 188 11.38 -1.75 -2.28
CA ARG A 188 11.75 -3.16 -2.12
C ARG A 188 10.96 -3.73 -0.96
N LEU A 189 9.91 -4.51 -1.23
CA LEU A 189 9.14 -5.14 -0.17
C LEU A 189 9.91 -6.34 0.40
N CYS A 190 10.53 -6.17 1.58
CA CYS A 190 11.24 -7.24 2.29
C CYS A 190 10.36 -7.98 3.30
N MET A 191 9.39 -7.30 3.91
CA MET A 191 8.47 -7.94 4.84
C MET A 191 7.05 -7.41 4.69
N LEU A 192 6.10 -8.33 4.64
CA LEU A 192 4.67 -8.07 4.66
C LEU A 192 4.00 -9.04 5.65
N THR A 193 3.32 -8.50 6.67
CA THR A 193 2.38 -9.28 7.48
C THR A 193 0.98 -9.18 6.88
N LEU A 194 0.35 -10.33 6.67
CA LEU A 194 -0.94 -10.44 5.97
C LEU A 194 -2.16 -10.37 6.89
N ASP A 195 -1.97 -10.48 8.22
CA ASP A 195 -3.08 -10.47 9.16
C ASP A 195 -3.86 -9.14 9.13
N PRO A 196 -5.15 -9.12 8.77
CA PRO A 196 -5.93 -7.90 8.59
C PRO A 196 -6.31 -7.19 9.90
N SER A 197 -6.26 -7.86 11.06
CA SER A 197 -6.80 -7.28 12.31
C SER A 197 -6.04 -7.63 13.60
N ALA A 198 -4.99 -8.46 13.54
CA ALA A 198 -4.23 -8.81 14.73
C ALA A 198 -3.50 -7.62 15.36
N THR A 199 -3.65 -7.49 16.67
CA THR A 199 -2.71 -6.79 17.55
C THR A 199 -1.33 -7.42 17.38
N GLY A 200 -0.29 -6.62 17.08
CA GLY A 200 1.08 -7.11 16.93
C GLY A 200 1.27 -8.09 15.78
N ALA A 201 0.59 -7.90 14.64
CA ALA A 201 0.83 -8.69 13.42
C ALA A 201 2.33 -8.68 13.04
N PHE A 202 2.99 -7.52 13.23
CA PHE A 202 4.44 -7.42 13.43
C PHE A 202 4.73 -7.06 14.90
N ASN A 203 5.51 -7.88 15.62
CA ASN A 203 5.82 -7.68 17.04
C ASN A 203 7.32 -7.83 17.32
N LEU A 204 7.86 -6.93 18.13
CA LEU A 204 9.27 -6.87 18.56
C LEU A 204 9.33 -6.69 20.07
N GLN A 205 9.91 -7.64 20.79
CA GLN A 205 10.05 -7.62 22.26
C GLN A 205 11.44 -8.11 22.71
N LYS A 206 11.73 -7.98 24.00
CA LYS A 206 13.01 -8.27 24.69
C LYS A 206 14.28 -8.06 23.83
N SER A 207 14.51 -6.82 23.41
CA SER A 207 15.68 -6.38 22.62
C SER A 207 15.83 -6.98 21.21
N ALA A 208 14.76 -7.53 20.62
CA ALA A 208 14.75 -8.00 19.23
C ALA A 208 15.13 -6.92 18.22
N GLN A 209 15.92 -7.28 17.20
CA GLN A 209 16.34 -6.35 16.16
C GLN A 209 16.01 -6.88 14.76
N VAL A 210 15.51 -6.00 13.90
CA VAL A 210 15.31 -6.26 12.46
C VAL A 210 16.12 -5.25 11.66
N THR A 211 16.91 -5.72 10.71
CA THR A 211 17.73 -4.88 9.82
C THR A 211 17.35 -5.17 8.37
N ALA A 212 16.64 -4.23 7.75
CA ALA A 212 16.14 -4.29 6.38
C ALA A 212 16.60 -3.08 5.56
N ASN A 213 17.92 -2.87 5.51
CA ASN A 213 18.54 -1.71 4.85
C ASN A 213 18.13 -1.66 3.36
N ALA A 214 17.75 -0.47 2.87
CA ALA A 214 17.21 -0.24 1.53
C ALA A 214 15.94 -1.06 1.20
N CYS A 215 15.14 -1.41 2.21
CA CYS A 215 13.94 -2.22 2.07
C CYS A 215 12.76 -1.72 2.93
N SER A 216 11.56 -2.16 2.61
CA SER A 216 10.30 -1.78 3.24
C SER A 216 9.74 -2.89 4.14
N LEU A 217 9.25 -2.51 5.32
CA LEU A 217 8.51 -3.37 6.25
C LEU A 217 7.04 -2.93 6.30
N TYR A 218 6.11 -3.89 6.18
CA TYR A 218 4.69 -3.59 6.00
C TYR A 218 3.79 -4.46 6.90
N SER A 219 2.74 -3.87 7.47
CA SER A 219 1.69 -4.60 8.19
C SER A 219 0.31 -4.26 7.62
N ASN A 220 -0.42 -5.28 7.18
CA ASN A 220 -1.81 -5.13 6.71
C ASN A 220 -2.83 -4.97 7.85
N SER A 221 -2.42 -5.14 9.10
CA SER A 221 -3.36 -5.08 10.23
C SER A 221 -3.90 -3.67 10.40
N THR A 222 -5.23 -3.51 10.27
CA THR A 222 -5.93 -2.24 10.48
C THR A 222 -6.13 -1.91 11.97
N ASN A 223 -5.61 -2.75 12.86
CA ASN A 223 -5.66 -2.55 14.31
C ASN A 223 -4.82 -1.33 14.72
N ALA A 224 -5.25 -0.57 15.72
CA ALA A 224 -4.51 0.56 16.30
C ALA A 224 -3.10 0.15 16.81
N THR A 225 -2.87 -1.13 17.06
CA THR A 225 -1.59 -1.72 17.48
C THR A 225 -1.09 -2.79 16.50
N GLY A 226 -1.37 -2.62 15.19
CA GLY A 226 -0.98 -3.55 14.11
C GLY A 226 0.53 -3.79 13.96
N MET A 227 1.36 -2.89 14.50
CA MET A 227 2.77 -3.13 14.82
C MET A 227 3.02 -2.88 16.31
N VAL A 228 3.90 -3.67 16.95
CA VAL A 228 4.27 -3.51 18.37
C VAL A 228 5.79 -3.56 18.52
N GLY A 229 6.35 -2.61 19.26
CA GLY A 229 7.77 -2.56 19.65
C GLY A 229 7.94 -2.24 21.13
N GLY A 230 8.44 -3.19 21.91
CA GLY A 230 8.68 -3.08 23.36
C GLY A 230 10.14 -3.35 23.75
N ASP A 231 10.45 -3.24 25.04
CA ASP A 231 11.68 -3.75 25.67
C ASP A 231 13.00 -3.46 24.92
N SER A 232 13.21 -2.21 24.48
CA SER A 232 14.40 -1.79 23.71
C SER A 232 14.61 -2.51 22.37
N ALA A 233 13.60 -3.23 21.86
CA ALA A 233 13.62 -3.86 20.53
C ALA A 233 13.55 -2.80 19.41
N MET A 234 14.04 -3.10 18.21
CA MET A 234 14.27 -2.09 17.17
C MET A 234 14.19 -2.64 15.74
N ALA A 235 13.29 -2.10 14.91
CA ALA A 235 13.31 -2.31 13.46
C ALA A 235 14.00 -1.14 12.73
N ARG A 236 14.94 -1.47 11.84
CA ARG A 236 15.55 -0.54 10.88
C ARG A 236 15.16 -0.92 9.45
N ALA A 237 14.69 0.07 8.69
CA ALA A 237 14.27 -0.09 7.30
C ALA A 237 14.43 1.23 6.53
N ASP A 238 14.21 1.21 5.22
CA ASP A 238 14.07 2.43 4.41
C ASP A 238 12.69 3.07 4.64
N THR A 239 11.64 2.23 4.74
CA THR A 239 10.28 2.65 5.09
C THR A 239 9.59 1.61 5.98
N ILE A 240 8.81 2.05 6.96
CA ILE A 240 7.95 1.19 7.78
C ILE A 240 6.51 1.69 7.67
N CYS A 241 5.55 0.83 7.34
CA CYS A 241 4.13 1.18 7.14
C CYS A 241 3.20 0.20 7.85
N SER A 242 2.21 0.72 8.57
CA SER A 242 1.11 -0.04 9.17
C SER A 242 -0.22 0.45 8.59
N ALA A 243 -1.10 -0.47 8.19
CA ALA A 243 -2.42 -0.10 7.70
C ALA A 243 -3.29 0.53 8.81
N GLY A 244 -3.18 0.01 10.02
CA GLY A 244 -3.72 0.61 11.24
C GLY A 244 -2.71 1.52 11.91
N GLY A 245 -2.39 1.22 13.17
CA GLY A 245 -1.45 1.96 14.00
C GLY A 245 -0.25 1.14 14.46
N TYR A 246 0.50 1.68 15.43
CA TYR A 246 1.59 0.99 16.10
C TYR A 246 1.65 1.34 17.59
N LEU A 247 2.17 0.42 18.40
CA LEU A 247 2.45 0.60 19.83
C LEU A 247 3.97 0.51 20.07
N GLY A 248 4.51 1.40 20.88
CA GLY A 248 5.94 1.43 21.22
C GLY A 248 6.51 2.83 21.27
N LEU A 249 7.76 2.97 21.74
CA LEU A 249 8.47 4.24 21.66
C LEU A 249 8.91 4.49 20.22
N ARG A 250 9.08 5.76 19.84
CA ARG A 250 9.63 6.13 18.52
C ARG A 250 11.04 5.56 18.29
N ALA A 251 11.78 5.23 19.34
CA ALA A 251 13.09 4.59 19.25
C ALA A 251 13.05 3.12 18.80
N ASN A 252 11.90 2.43 18.92
CA ASN A 252 11.75 1.04 18.49
C ASN A 252 11.65 0.88 16.95
N PHE A 253 11.57 1.97 16.20
CA PHE A 253 11.36 1.97 14.75
C PHE A 253 12.13 3.11 14.06
N ALA A 254 13.00 2.77 13.11
CA ALA A 254 13.79 3.73 12.35
C ALA A 254 13.62 3.46 10.83
N PRO A 255 12.90 4.34 10.09
CA PRO A 255 12.11 5.47 10.57
C PRO A 255 10.87 5.04 11.40
N PRO A 256 10.23 5.96 12.13
CA PRO A 256 8.94 5.68 12.79
C PRO A 256 7.88 5.20 11.78
N PRO A 257 6.96 4.29 12.15
CA PRO A 257 6.00 3.73 11.21
C PRO A 257 5.01 4.79 10.72
N GLN A 258 4.79 4.82 9.41
CA GLN A 258 3.64 5.51 8.83
C GLN A 258 2.37 4.70 9.12
N THR A 259 1.27 5.38 9.42
CA THR A 259 -0.03 4.79 9.78
C THR A 259 -1.08 5.11 8.71
N GLY A 260 -2.16 4.33 8.65
CA GLY A 260 -3.20 4.51 7.64
C GLY A 260 -2.76 4.11 6.22
N CYS A 261 -1.76 3.24 6.10
CA CYS A 261 -1.27 2.78 4.80
C CYS A 261 -2.30 1.84 4.12
N PRO A 262 -2.41 1.80 2.78
CA PRO A 262 -3.41 0.97 2.10
C PRO A 262 -3.06 -0.52 2.17
N VAL A 263 -4.00 -1.37 2.61
CA VAL A 263 -3.78 -2.83 2.68
C VAL A 263 -3.24 -3.39 1.36
N ILE A 264 -2.11 -4.10 1.43
CA ILE A 264 -1.48 -4.75 0.28
C ILE A 264 -2.08 -6.15 0.15
N GLU A 265 -2.78 -6.43 -0.96
CA GLU A 265 -3.20 -7.80 -1.27
C GLU A 265 -1.98 -8.74 -1.33
N ASP A 266 -2.14 -9.99 -0.88
CA ASP A 266 -1.06 -10.98 -0.88
C ASP A 266 -0.44 -11.11 -2.29
N PRO A 267 0.82 -10.67 -2.48
CA PRO A 267 1.45 -10.62 -3.80
C PRO A 267 1.78 -12.01 -4.35
N LEU A 268 1.70 -13.05 -3.52
CA LEU A 268 2.01 -14.43 -3.87
C LEU A 268 0.74 -15.31 -3.92
N LYS A 269 -0.45 -14.71 -3.78
CA LYS A 269 -1.76 -15.39 -3.84
C LYS A 269 -2.04 -16.13 -5.15
N ASP A 270 -1.29 -15.91 -6.22
CA ASP A 270 -1.46 -16.62 -7.49
C ASP A 270 -0.36 -17.67 -7.72
N ARG A 271 0.53 -17.89 -6.74
CA ARG A 271 1.53 -18.98 -6.80
C ARG A 271 0.86 -20.34 -6.58
N PRO A 272 1.04 -21.31 -7.50
CA PRO A 272 0.54 -22.66 -7.31
C PRO A 272 1.36 -23.39 -6.24
N ALA A 273 0.69 -24.26 -5.48
CA ALA A 273 1.38 -25.21 -4.61
C ALA A 273 2.17 -26.24 -5.43
N PRO A 274 3.31 -26.73 -4.94
CA PRO A 274 4.00 -27.85 -5.57
C PRO A 274 3.20 -29.15 -5.42
N PRO A 275 3.39 -30.13 -6.32
CA PRO A 275 2.71 -31.42 -6.22
C PRO A 275 3.13 -32.17 -4.95
N VAL A 276 2.15 -32.63 -4.18
CA VAL A 276 2.36 -33.48 -2.99
C VAL A 276 2.34 -34.94 -3.44
N GLY A 277 3.48 -35.61 -3.34
CA GLY A 277 3.66 -36.98 -3.82
C GLY A 277 3.26 -38.05 -2.78
N ALA A 278 3.54 -39.31 -3.13
CA ALA A 278 3.53 -40.39 -2.15
C ALA A 278 4.63 -40.19 -1.09
N CYS A 279 4.41 -40.74 0.11
CA CYS A 279 5.36 -40.62 1.22
C CYS A 279 6.71 -41.24 0.87
N THR A 280 7.77 -40.45 0.98
CA THR A 280 9.16 -40.85 0.75
C THR A 280 9.78 -41.27 2.09
N ALA A 281 10.32 -42.48 2.16
CA ALA A 281 11.04 -42.95 3.34
C ALA A 281 12.47 -42.36 3.38
N ILE A 282 12.99 -42.08 4.57
CA ILE A 282 14.42 -41.82 4.77
C ILE A 282 15.25 -43.08 4.45
N PRO A 283 16.51 -42.95 3.97
CA PRO A 283 17.36 -44.11 3.79
C PRO A 283 17.70 -44.75 5.15
N ALA A 284 17.84 -46.08 5.20
CA ALA A 284 18.15 -46.80 6.45
C ALA A 284 19.46 -46.34 7.12
N SER A 285 20.40 -45.77 6.36
CA SER A 285 21.64 -45.17 6.88
C SER A 285 21.43 -43.84 7.63
N ALA A 286 20.24 -43.25 7.60
CA ALA A 286 19.94 -41.97 8.25
C ALA A 286 19.87 -42.07 9.78
N ASN A 287 19.66 -43.26 10.35
CA ASN A 287 19.71 -43.47 11.80
C ASN A 287 20.33 -44.82 12.18
N LYS A 288 20.88 -44.89 13.39
CA LYS A 288 21.57 -46.10 13.92
C LYS A 288 20.69 -47.35 14.01
N LYS A 289 19.35 -47.21 14.01
CA LYS A 289 18.40 -48.33 14.15
C LYS A 289 17.96 -48.89 12.80
N GLY A 290 18.28 -48.24 11.68
CA GLY A 290 17.73 -48.58 10.37
C GLY A 290 16.22 -48.35 10.23
N ASP A 291 15.61 -47.62 11.17
CA ASP A 291 14.16 -47.42 11.24
C ASP A 291 13.73 -46.37 10.23
N THR A 292 13.07 -46.80 9.15
CA THR A 292 12.54 -45.93 8.10
C THR A 292 11.06 -45.57 8.30
N SER A 293 10.41 -46.10 9.36
CA SER A 293 9.02 -45.78 9.71
C SER A 293 8.88 -44.42 10.40
N LYS A 294 9.97 -43.92 10.98
CA LYS A 294 10.08 -42.60 11.61
C LYS A 294 11.07 -41.77 10.82
N ASN A 295 10.70 -40.56 10.45
CA ASN A 295 11.61 -39.60 9.79
C ASN A 295 12.57 -38.95 10.80
N GLU A 296 13.26 -39.76 11.62
CA GLU A 296 14.35 -39.32 12.51
C GLU A 296 15.70 -39.59 11.83
N VAL A 297 16.49 -38.54 11.69
CA VAL A 297 17.85 -38.56 11.15
C VAL A 297 18.82 -38.25 12.27
N ASN A 298 19.61 -39.25 12.69
CA ASN A 298 20.61 -39.14 13.74
C ASN A 298 22.02 -39.57 13.29
N GLN A 299 22.24 -39.73 11.98
CA GLN A 299 23.52 -39.96 11.32
C GLN A 299 23.70 -38.96 10.16
N SER A 300 24.94 -38.74 9.73
CA SER A 300 25.24 -37.86 8.60
C SER A 300 24.85 -38.51 7.27
N VAL A 301 23.98 -37.86 6.49
CA VAL A 301 23.37 -38.46 5.30
C VAL A 301 22.97 -37.40 4.28
N THR A 302 22.89 -37.78 3.00
CA THR A 302 22.25 -36.95 1.97
C THR A 302 20.80 -37.39 1.80
N LEU A 303 19.86 -36.44 1.78
CA LEU A 303 18.44 -36.70 1.54
C LEU A 303 18.05 -36.23 0.14
N GLU A 304 17.28 -37.05 -0.56
CA GLU A 304 16.69 -36.74 -1.87
C GLU A 304 15.37 -35.94 -1.70
N PRO A 305 14.96 -35.11 -2.67
CA PRO A 305 13.68 -34.41 -2.63
C PRO A 305 12.50 -35.39 -2.65
N GLY A 306 11.43 -35.07 -1.92
CA GLY A 306 10.33 -35.99 -1.68
C GLY A 306 9.27 -35.47 -0.70
N THR A 307 8.31 -36.33 -0.36
CA THR A 307 7.22 -36.00 0.58
C THR A 307 7.42 -36.73 1.91
N TYR A 308 7.86 -36.00 2.92
CA TYR A 308 8.11 -36.49 4.27
C TYR A 308 6.83 -36.41 5.11
N CYS A 309 6.08 -37.51 5.10
CA CYS A 309 4.86 -37.69 5.88
C CYS A 309 5.19 -37.88 7.37
N GLY A 310 4.53 -37.13 8.25
CA GLY A 310 4.89 -37.05 9.68
C GLY A 310 6.03 -36.06 9.97
N GLY A 311 6.47 -35.27 8.99
CA GLY A 311 7.56 -34.30 9.13
C GLY A 311 8.95 -34.93 8.99
N LEU A 312 9.98 -34.22 9.44
CA LEU A 312 11.39 -34.64 9.41
C LEU A 312 12.13 -34.07 10.62
N ARG A 313 12.76 -34.92 11.43
CA ARG A 313 13.57 -34.52 12.59
C ARG A 313 15.04 -34.85 12.37
N ILE A 314 15.89 -33.83 12.38
CA ILE A 314 17.35 -33.94 12.26
C ILE A 314 17.95 -33.65 13.64
N THR A 315 18.66 -34.61 14.20
CA THR A 315 18.95 -34.63 15.64
C THR A 315 20.33 -35.23 15.95
N LYS A 316 20.72 -35.22 17.23
CA LYS A 316 21.93 -35.87 17.79
C LYS A 316 23.21 -35.62 16.98
N LYS A 317 23.51 -34.36 16.67
CA LYS A 317 24.71 -33.90 15.93
C LYS A 317 24.79 -34.43 14.47
N ALA A 318 23.69 -34.94 13.89
CA ALA A 318 23.64 -35.37 12.49
C ALA A 318 23.92 -34.22 11.50
N VAL A 319 24.65 -34.51 10.43
CA VAL A 319 24.91 -33.57 9.33
C VAL A 319 24.16 -34.00 8.08
N VAL A 320 23.10 -33.26 7.75
CA VAL A 320 22.22 -33.55 6.62
C VAL A 320 22.48 -32.58 5.48
N THR A 321 22.78 -33.12 4.31
CA THR A 321 22.84 -32.37 3.05
C THR A 321 21.62 -32.72 2.20
N LEU A 322 20.96 -31.71 1.65
CA LEU A 322 19.82 -31.87 0.74
C LEU A 322 20.29 -31.76 -0.71
N ARG A 323 19.77 -32.64 -1.58
CA ARG A 323 19.87 -32.45 -3.03
C ARG A 323 18.94 -31.32 -3.49
N PRO A 324 19.26 -30.61 -4.60
CA PRO A 324 18.36 -29.62 -5.17
C PRO A 324 16.98 -30.23 -5.50
N GLY A 325 15.90 -29.56 -5.10
CA GLY A 325 14.54 -30.07 -5.29
C GLY A 325 13.54 -29.56 -4.25
N ILE A 326 12.37 -30.22 -4.20
CA ILE A 326 11.25 -29.82 -3.33
C ILE A 326 11.08 -30.84 -2.19
N TYR A 327 11.02 -30.33 -0.97
CA TYR A 327 10.88 -31.09 0.27
C TYR A 327 9.51 -30.78 0.87
N VAL A 328 8.56 -31.69 0.70
CA VAL A 328 7.20 -31.52 1.25
C VAL A 328 7.15 -32.10 2.66
N MET A 329 6.84 -31.27 3.65
CA MET A 329 6.56 -31.65 5.03
C MET A 329 5.05 -31.81 5.18
N LYS A 330 4.57 -33.06 5.19
CA LYS A 330 3.15 -33.39 5.24
C LYS A 330 2.78 -33.90 6.62
N ASP A 331 1.80 -33.25 7.27
CA ASP A 331 1.24 -33.65 8.57
C ASP A 331 2.30 -33.86 9.67
N GLY A 332 3.38 -33.09 9.61
CA GLY A 332 4.39 -33.01 10.66
C GLY A 332 5.46 -31.95 10.39
N PRO A 333 6.22 -31.56 11.43
CA PRO A 333 7.13 -30.43 11.35
C PRO A 333 8.51 -30.79 10.78
N LEU A 334 9.22 -29.79 10.25
CA LEU A 334 10.68 -29.85 10.07
C LEU A 334 11.35 -29.40 11.38
N ILE A 335 12.02 -30.32 12.07
CA ILE A 335 12.73 -30.06 13.33
C ILE A 335 14.23 -30.26 13.11
N VAL A 336 15.05 -29.31 13.55
CA VAL A 336 16.51 -29.48 13.69
C VAL A 336 16.88 -29.18 15.13
N ASP A 337 17.27 -30.21 15.88
CA ASP A 337 17.57 -30.14 17.32
C ASP A 337 18.86 -30.89 17.70
N LEU A 338 19.22 -30.85 18.99
CA LEU A 338 20.42 -31.52 19.56
C LEU A 338 21.69 -31.34 18.68
N LYS A 339 22.00 -30.08 18.34
CA LYS A 339 23.16 -29.66 17.52
C LYS A 339 23.20 -30.26 16.09
N GLY A 340 22.05 -30.68 15.54
CA GLY A 340 21.92 -31.10 14.15
C GLY A 340 22.24 -29.99 13.13
N SER A 341 22.69 -30.39 11.93
CA SER A 341 23.04 -29.49 10.83
C SER A 341 22.24 -29.81 9.57
N LEU A 342 21.72 -28.80 8.91
CA LEU A 342 20.94 -28.89 7.67
C LEU A 342 21.46 -27.90 6.61
N THR A 343 21.95 -28.45 5.50
CA THR A 343 22.47 -27.67 4.36
C THR A 343 21.76 -28.06 3.06
N GLY A 344 21.55 -27.09 2.17
CA GLY A 344 20.96 -27.37 0.86
C GLY A 344 20.95 -26.14 -0.07
N GLU A 345 21.26 -26.37 -1.34
CA GLU A 345 21.20 -25.35 -2.38
C GLU A 345 20.21 -25.76 -3.46
N GLY A 346 19.41 -24.81 -3.94
CA GLY A 346 18.32 -25.09 -4.86
C GLY A 346 17.15 -25.87 -4.22
N VAL A 347 16.91 -25.66 -2.92
CA VAL A 347 15.93 -26.43 -2.12
C VAL A 347 14.73 -25.59 -1.70
N GLY A 348 13.53 -26.09 -1.96
CA GLY A 348 12.27 -25.44 -1.57
C GLY A 348 11.48 -26.32 -0.61
N PHE A 349 11.10 -25.78 0.54
CA PHE A 349 10.27 -26.49 1.52
C PHE A 349 8.79 -26.13 1.34
N TYR A 350 7.91 -27.14 1.32
CA TYR A 350 6.47 -26.94 1.28
C TYR A 350 5.80 -27.61 2.48
N PHE A 351 4.99 -26.86 3.24
CA PHE A 351 4.38 -27.33 4.49
C PHE A 351 2.86 -27.50 4.31
N THR A 352 2.32 -28.67 4.62
CA THR A 352 0.88 -28.98 4.46
C THR A 352 0.37 -29.88 5.58
N GLY A 353 -0.91 -29.73 5.94
CA GLY A 353 -1.53 -30.43 7.07
C GLY A 353 -1.47 -29.67 8.40
N ASP A 354 -2.18 -30.15 9.42
CA ASP A 354 -2.37 -29.43 10.70
C ASP A 354 -1.14 -29.50 11.61
N ARG A 355 -0.34 -30.56 11.53
CA ARG A 355 0.90 -30.73 12.32
C ARG A 355 2.16 -30.20 11.64
N ALA A 356 2.03 -29.60 10.46
CA ALA A 356 3.16 -29.01 9.75
C ALA A 356 3.62 -27.69 10.38
N GLY A 357 4.90 -27.38 10.21
CA GLY A 357 5.56 -26.22 10.81
C GLY A 357 7.07 -26.41 10.80
N LEU A 358 7.79 -25.52 11.49
CA LEU A 358 9.25 -25.55 11.55
C LEU A 358 9.75 -25.22 12.95
N LEU A 359 10.81 -25.92 13.37
CA LEU A 359 11.58 -25.60 14.57
C LEU A 359 13.07 -25.81 14.32
N PHE A 360 13.82 -24.72 14.31
CA PHE A 360 15.28 -24.77 14.41
C PHE A 360 15.66 -24.43 15.85
N SER A 361 15.96 -25.44 16.65
CA SER A 361 16.32 -25.30 18.07
C SER A 361 17.69 -24.64 18.25
N LYS A 362 17.98 -24.18 19.46
CA LYS A 362 19.29 -23.61 19.81
C LYS A 362 20.42 -24.61 19.49
N GLY A 363 21.57 -24.10 19.06
CA GLY A 363 22.73 -24.93 18.67
C GLY A 363 22.62 -25.65 17.31
N SER A 364 21.44 -25.71 16.67
CA SER A 364 21.33 -26.23 15.30
C SER A 364 22.04 -25.33 14.28
N THR A 365 22.51 -25.91 13.16
CA THR A 365 23.16 -25.19 12.06
C THR A 365 22.32 -25.26 10.79
N VAL A 366 22.05 -24.11 10.17
CA VAL A 366 21.19 -24.04 8.97
C VAL A 366 21.80 -23.13 7.92
N SER A 367 21.91 -23.64 6.69
CA SER A 367 22.33 -22.88 5.51
C SER A 367 21.56 -23.36 4.27
N LEU A 368 20.58 -22.56 3.85
CA LEU A 368 19.63 -22.92 2.80
C LEU A 368 19.53 -21.85 1.71
N ALA A 369 19.41 -22.28 0.46
CA ALA A 369 19.14 -21.43 -0.69
C ALA A 369 18.01 -22.00 -1.56
N ALA A 370 17.03 -21.15 -1.91
CA ALA A 370 15.85 -21.52 -2.68
C ALA A 370 16.15 -21.99 -4.11
N PRO A 371 15.22 -22.70 -4.78
CA PRO A 371 15.35 -23.11 -6.17
C PRO A 371 15.44 -21.91 -7.14
N THR A 372 16.27 -22.04 -8.17
CA THR A 372 16.35 -21.06 -9.28
C THR A 372 15.23 -21.24 -10.31
N GLY A 373 14.58 -22.40 -10.35
CA GLY A 373 13.55 -22.76 -11.32
C GLY A 373 12.43 -23.64 -10.73
N GLY A 374 11.45 -23.99 -11.57
CA GLY A 374 10.27 -24.76 -11.17
C GLY A 374 9.21 -23.94 -10.43
N VAL A 375 8.17 -24.62 -9.93
CA VAL A 375 7.04 -23.98 -9.22
C VAL A 375 7.47 -23.23 -7.95
N MET A 376 8.51 -23.72 -7.27
CA MET A 376 9.14 -23.11 -6.09
C MET A 376 10.27 -22.12 -6.42
N ALA A 377 10.42 -21.68 -7.68
CA ALA A 377 11.46 -20.71 -8.06
C ALA A 377 11.40 -19.44 -7.19
N GLY A 378 12.48 -19.18 -6.44
CA GLY A 378 12.60 -18.06 -5.51
C GLY A 378 11.97 -18.27 -4.12
N LEU A 379 11.23 -19.36 -3.91
CA LEU A 379 10.57 -19.70 -2.65
C LEU A 379 11.45 -20.69 -1.87
N LEU A 380 12.02 -20.22 -0.75
CA LEU A 380 12.73 -21.09 0.19
C LEU A 380 11.72 -21.90 1.02
N MET A 381 10.66 -21.24 1.47
CA MET A 381 9.56 -21.85 2.23
C MET A 381 8.24 -21.38 1.64
N SER A 382 7.30 -22.32 1.47
CA SER A 382 5.90 -22.05 1.16
C SER A 382 5.01 -23.00 1.97
N GLU A 383 3.75 -22.67 2.20
CA GLU A 383 2.81 -23.58 2.87
C GLU A 383 1.44 -23.60 2.19
N ASP A 384 0.63 -24.58 2.59
CA ASP A 384 -0.80 -24.59 2.35
C ASP A 384 -1.48 -23.39 3.05
N ARG A 385 -2.37 -22.74 2.31
CA ARG A 385 -3.05 -21.50 2.69
C ARG A 385 -4.12 -21.70 3.73
N ALA A 386 -4.56 -22.93 3.97
CA ALA A 386 -5.46 -23.26 5.05
C ALA A 386 -4.74 -24.10 6.11
N VAL A 387 -5.14 -23.91 7.37
CA VAL A 387 -4.86 -24.78 8.51
C VAL A 387 -6.03 -24.67 9.47
N ASN A 388 -6.43 -25.77 10.11
CA ASN A 388 -7.60 -25.80 10.99
C ASN A 388 -7.15 -25.89 12.45
N ASN A 389 -6.36 -26.90 12.78
CA ASN A 389 -5.91 -27.21 14.14
C ASN A 389 -4.37 -27.22 14.22
N PRO A 390 -3.69 -26.08 14.01
CA PRO A 390 -2.24 -26.01 13.98
C PRO A 390 -1.62 -26.47 15.31
N VAL A 391 -0.66 -27.39 15.25
CA VAL A 391 0.10 -27.86 16.42
C VAL A 391 1.50 -27.22 16.42
N ASP A 392 1.86 -26.57 17.53
CA ASP A 392 3.20 -25.97 17.70
C ASP A 392 4.31 -27.05 17.69
N PRO A 393 5.29 -26.99 16.76
CA PRO A 393 6.44 -27.89 16.72
C PRO A 393 7.24 -27.95 18.02
N ALA A 394 7.27 -26.87 18.82
CA ALA A 394 7.93 -26.87 20.13
C ALA A 394 7.19 -27.76 21.14
N GLN A 395 5.86 -27.85 21.09
CA GLN A 395 5.10 -28.77 21.94
C GLN A 395 5.29 -30.22 21.48
N ILE A 396 5.25 -30.48 20.16
CA ILE A 396 5.57 -31.80 19.59
C ILE A 396 6.94 -32.29 20.09
N LEU A 397 7.95 -31.42 20.07
CA LEU A 397 9.27 -31.78 20.56
C LEU A 397 9.28 -32.01 22.08
N ARG A 398 8.64 -31.13 22.88
CA ARG A 398 8.57 -31.28 24.34
C ARG A 398 7.88 -32.58 24.77
N ASP A 399 6.83 -33.01 24.07
CA ASP A 399 6.12 -34.25 24.37
C ASP A 399 6.95 -35.50 23.98
N LEU A 400 7.73 -35.42 22.90
CA LEU A 400 8.75 -36.45 22.58
C LEU A 400 9.84 -36.55 23.67
N PHE A 401 10.28 -35.42 24.23
CA PHE A 401 11.23 -35.43 25.35
C PHE A 401 10.60 -36.06 26.61
N LYS A 402 9.38 -35.69 27.00
CA LYS A 402 8.69 -36.28 28.17
C LYS A 402 8.59 -37.81 28.07
N GLY A 403 8.14 -38.33 26.92
CA GLY A 403 8.02 -39.78 26.70
C GLY A 403 9.35 -40.55 26.75
N ALA A 404 10.48 -39.87 26.56
CA ALA A 404 11.82 -40.43 26.75
C ALA A 404 12.27 -40.41 28.22
N PHE A 405 11.75 -39.48 29.05
CA PHE A 405 11.98 -39.48 30.50
C PHE A 405 11.10 -40.52 31.23
N ASP A 406 9.87 -40.74 30.76
CA ASP A 406 8.95 -41.73 31.33
C ASP A 406 9.45 -43.19 31.10
N ASN A 407 10.22 -43.43 30.05
CA ASN A 407 10.86 -44.72 29.76
C ASN A 407 12.34 -44.72 30.21
N LEU A 408 12.59 -45.13 31.45
CA LEU A 408 13.94 -45.18 32.07
C LEU A 408 15.04 -45.89 31.24
N THR A 409 14.67 -46.79 30.32
CA THR A 409 15.61 -47.47 29.43
C THR A 409 16.20 -46.58 28.32
N ASP A 410 15.47 -45.56 27.86
CA ASP A 410 15.96 -44.65 26.81
C ASP A 410 16.95 -43.61 27.38
N LEU A 411 16.77 -43.19 28.63
CA LEU A 411 17.68 -42.28 29.37
C LEU A 411 19.13 -42.80 29.45
N ALA A 412 19.31 -44.11 29.63
CA ALA A 412 20.63 -44.75 29.61
C ALA A 412 21.25 -44.85 28.20
N SER A 413 20.45 -44.67 27.14
CA SER A 413 20.85 -44.83 25.74
C SER A 413 21.26 -43.54 25.04
N ASP A 414 20.91 -42.37 25.60
CA ASP A 414 21.20 -41.07 24.99
C ASP A 414 21.52 -39.94 26.00
N PRO A 415 22.78 -39.80 26.42
CA PRO A 415 23.20 -38.71 27.30
C PRO A 415 23.08 -37.31 26.66
N THR A 416 22.81 -37.18 25.35
CA THR A 416 22.69 -35.86 24.71
C THR A 416 21.40 -35.13 25.10
N LEU A 417 20.39 -35.84 25.61
CA LEU A 417 19.16 -35.26 26.19
C LEU A 417 19.43 -34.44 27.47
N LEU A 418 20.60 -34.61 28.09
CA LEU A 418 21.05 -33.83 29.25
C LEU A 418 21.94 -32.63 28.85
N GLU A 419 22.48 -32.60 27.62
CA GLU A 419 23.34 -31.49 27.15
C GLU A 419 22.54 -30.25 26.70
N ASP A 420 21.36 -30.45 26.10
CA ASP A 420 20.52 -29.38 25.56
C ASP A 420 19.07 -29.56 26.05
N PRO A 421 18.53 -28.65 26.90
CA PRO A 421 17.16 -28.76 27.37
C PRO A 421 16.14 -28.54 26.23
N PRO A 422 14.92 -29.07 26.34
CA PRO A 422 13.88 -28.84 25.34
C PRO A 422 13.56 -27.34 25.24
N PRO A 423 13.14 -26.85 24.05
CA PRO A 423 12.90 -25.43 23.84
C PRO A 423 11.82 -24.89 24.79
N PRO A 424 11.92 -23.62 25.22
CA PRO A 424 10.85 -22.97 25.97
C PRO A 424 9.56 -22.96 25.13
N PRO A 425 8.36 -22.86 25.75
CA PRO A 425 7.12 -22.72 25.00
C PRO A 425 7.20 -21.53 24.04
N THR A 426 6.54 -21.63 22.88
CA THR A 426 6.47 -20.51 21.94
C THR A 426 5.62 -19.40 22.56
N PRO A 427 6.11 -18.14 22.61
CA PRO A 427 5.32 -17.03 23.16
C PRO A 427 4.00 -16.87 22.40
N GLU A 428 2.91 -16.63 23.10
CA GLU A 428 1.58 -16.49 22.49
C GLU A 428 1.51 -15.28 21.54
N ALA A 429 0.57 -15.30 20.59
CA ALA A 429 0.32 -14.17 19.69
C ALA A 429 -0.47 -13.09 20.44
N LEU A 430 -0.13 -11.81 20.24
CA LEU A 430 -0.86 -10.70 20.87
C LEU A 430 -2.30 -10.54 20.34
N GLY A 431 -2.58 -11.14 19.18
CA GLY A 431 -3.90 -11.30 18.57
C GLY A 431 -3.77 -12.16 17.31
N MET A 432 -4.88 -12.67 16.78
CA MET A 432 -4.92 -13.46 15.54
C MET A 432 -6.29 -13.37 14.89
N SER A 433 -6.33 -13.31 13.55
CA SER A 433 -7.60 -13.34 12.79
C SER A 433 -8.02 -14.73 12.29
N LYS A 434 -7.09 -15.69 12.26
CA LYS A 434 -7.31 -17.09 11.85
C LYS A 434 -6.28 -18.03 12.46
N PRO A 435 -6.49 -19.36 12.47
CA PRO A 435 -5.47 -20.33 12.86
C PRO A 435 -4.17 -20.18 12.05
N MET A 436 -3.03 -20.42 12.69
CA MET A 436 -1.71 -20.30 12.07
C MET A 436 -0.76 -21.43 12.46
N ARG A 437 -0.03 -21.99 11.50
CA ARG A 437 1.13 -22.86 11.77
C ARG A 437 2.28 -22.04 12.38
N VAL A 438 3.13 -22.69 13.17
CA VAL A 438 4.28 -22.04 13.82
C VAL A 438 5.58 -22.40 13.08
N TYR A 439 6.34 -21.37 12.74
CA TYR A 439 7.67 -21.49 12.11
C TYR A 439 8.68 -20.77 13.00
N ARG A 440 9.41 -21.53 13.81
CA ARG A 440 10.21 -20.97 14.91
C ARG A 440 11.71 -21.19 14.72
N ILE A 441 12.47 -20.09 14.78
CA ILE A 441 13.92 -20.09 14.62
C ILE A 441 14.57 -19.59 15.91
N ILE A 442 15.12 -20.53 16.68
CA ILE A 442 15.92 -20.34 17.91
C ILE A 442 17.42 -20.55 17.59
N SER A 443 17.74 -21.04 16.40
CA SER A 443 19.11 -21.32 15.95
C SER A 443 20.00 -20.08 15.94
N ASP A 444 21.07 -20.15 16.72
CA ASP A 444 22.16 -19.18 16.71
C ASP A 444 23.10 -19.31 15.48
N ASN A 445 22.84 -20.26 14.59
CA ASN A 445 23.69 -20.57 13.43
C ASN A 445 22.90 -20.74 12.11
N ALA A 446 21.72 -20.13 12.00
CA ALA A 446 20.94 -20.01 10.77
C ALA A 446 21.46 -18.85 9.89
N ARG A 447 22.67 -19.01 9.33
CA ARG A 447 23.41 -17.92 8.67
C ARG A 447 22.85 -17.52 7.31
N THR A 448 22.35 -18.50 6.55
CA THR A 448 21.89 -18.33 5.17
C THR A 448 20.46 -18.88 5.06
N MET A 449 19.54 -17.99 4.71
CA MET A 449 18.12 -18.26 4.46
C MET A 449 17.74 -17.52 3.18
N LEU A 450 18.40 -17.91 2.08
CA LEU A 450 18.37 -17.20 0.82
C LEU A 450 17.11 -17.54 0.03
N GLY A 451 16.25 -16.55 -0.19
CA GLY A 451 15.00 -16.69 -0.93
C GLY A 451 13.82 -15.99 -0.26
N THR A 452 12.62 -16.39 -0.65
CA THR A 452 11.36 -15.88 -0.10
C THR A 452 10.72 -16.92 0.81
N ILE A 453 10.24 -16.48 1.96
CA ILE A 453 9.46 -17.24 2.94
C ILE A 453 8.00 -16.79 2.80
N TYR A 454 7.14 -17.65 2.25
CA TYR A 454 5.73 -17.38 1.99
C TYR A 454 4.83 -18.24 2.90
N LEU A 455 4.31 -17.62 3.95
CA LEU A 455 3.59 -18.27 5.05
C LEU A 455 2.19 -17.66 5.26
N PRO A 456 1.28 -17.77 4.26
CA PRO A 456 -0.01 -17.10 4.26
C PRO A 456 -0.95 -17.50 5.42
N SER A 457 -0.71 -18.63 6.09
CA SER A 457 -1.41 -19.06 7.32
C SER A 457 -0.39 -19.48 8.38
N GLY A 458 0.69 -18.72 8.49
CA GLY A 458 1.85 -19.08 9.27
C GLY A 458 2.42 -17.91 10.04
N ARG A 459 2.82 -18.20 11.27
CA ARG A 459 3.43 -17.27 12.21
C ARG A 459 4.93 -17.55 12.28
N LEU A 460 5.73 -16.64 11.74
CA LEU A 460 7.18 -16.69 11.84
C LEU A 460 7.62 -16.11 13.19
N VAL A 461 8.29 -16.93 14.00
CA VAL A 461 8.80 -16.55 15.33
C VAL A 461 10.33 -16.66 15.33
N VAL A 462 11.04 -15.59 15.67
CA VAL A 462 12.52 -15.60 15.74
C VAL A 462 12.99 -15.25 17.16
N ASP A 463 13.54 -16.27 17.83
CA ASP A 463 14.00 -16.26 19.22
C ASP A 463 15.48 -16.65 19.32
N ALA A 464 16.29 -16.25 18.34
CA ALA A 464 17.73 -16.50 18.33
C ALA A 464 18.50 -15.39 19.09
N ASN A 465 19.71 -15.70 19.54
CA ASN A 465 20.62 -14.76 20.21
C ASN A 465 21.82 -14.36 19.32
N LYS A 466 21.76 -14.70 18.03
CA LYS A 466 22.74 -14.36 16.98
C LYS A 466 22.06 -13.92 15.68
N PRO A 467 22.78 -13.25 14.76
CA PRO A 467 22.27 -12.83 13.45
C PRO A 467 21.70 -13.94 12.57
N VAL A 468 20.39 -13.90 12.31
CA VAL A 468 19.69 -14.84 11.41
C VAL A 468 19.65 -14.28 9.99
N GLY A 469 19.95 -15.12 9.00
CA GLY A 469 19.87 -14.79 7.58
C GLY A 469 20.92 -13.80 7.06
N HIS A 470 21.86 -13.35 7.89
CA HIS A 470 22.81 -12.26 7.57
C HIS A 470 23.73 -12.50 6.37
N ARG A 471 23.94 -13.76 5.94
CA ARG A 471 24.74 -14.11 4.75
C ARG A 471 23.92 -14.25 3.47
N SER A 472 22.59 -14.14 3.55
CA SER A 472 21.71 -14.23 2.39
C SER A 472 21.84 -12.96 1.55
N ALA A 473 22.03 -13.08 0.24
CA ALA A 473 21.99 -11.94 -0.68
C ALA A 473 20.64 -11.19 -0.56
N TYR A 474 19.54 -11.94 -0.44
CA TYR A 474 18.26 -11.40 0.00
C TYR A 474 17.46 -12.40 0.85
N THR A 475 16.55 -11.87 1.66
CA THR A 475 15.48 -12.63 2.31
C THR A 475 14.20 -11.80 2.27
N VAL A 476 13.12 -12.36 1.73
CA VAL A 476 11.77 -11.76 1.77
C VAL A 476 10.86 -12.59 2.66
N VAL A 477 10.04 -11.96 3.49
CA VAL A 477 9.04 -12.63 4.34
C VAL A 477 7.65 -12.09 4.02
N VAL A 478 6.78 -12.95 3.49
CA VAL A 478 5.33 -12.69 3.37
C VAL A 478 4.64 -13.71 4.24
N ALA A 479 4.18 -13.32 5.43
CA ALA A 479 3.64 -14.25 6.42
C ALA A 479 2.32 -13.71 7.00
N GLN A 480 1.51 -14.56 7.63
CA GLN A 480 0.35 -14.08 8.38
C GLN A 480 0.82 -13.13 9.51
N GLN A 481 1.80 -13.57 10.31
CA GLN A 481 2.42 -12.76 11.36
C GLN A 481 3.93 -12.99 11.45
N VAL A 482 4.65 -11.95 11.90
CA VAL A 482 6.10 -11.98 12.14
C VAL A 482 6.37 -11.44 13.54
N ASN A 483 6.91 -12.27 14.43
CA ASN A 483 7.18 -11.88 15.81
C ASN A 483 8.61 -12.25 16.23
N LEU A 484 9.27 -11.39 17.00
CA LEU A 484 10.63 -11.59 17.49
C LEU A 484 10.67 -11.23 18.98
N TYR A 485 11.20 -12.13 19.82
CA TYR A 485 11.09 -12.00 21.28
C TYR A 485 12.39 -12.03 22.08
N GLU A 486 13.52 -12.50 21.54
CA GLU A 486 14.83 -12.34 22.19
C GLU A 486 15.68 -11.37 21.37
N GLY A 487 17.01 -11.35 21.52
CA GLY A 487 17.88 -10.41 20.80
C GLY A 487 18.60 -10.95 19.56
N PRO A 488 17.92 -11.36 18.46
CA PRO A 488 18.58 -11.55 17.18
C PRO A 488 18.62 -10.22 16.42
N ASN A 489 19.58 -10.10 15.51
CA ASN A 489 19.41 -9.25 14.34
C ASN A 489 18.85 -10.14 13.21
N LEU A 490 17.56 -10.06 12.91
CA LEU A 490 17.01 -10.64 11.68
C LEU A 490 17.42 -9.74 10.51
N TYR A 491 18.21 -10.27 9.58
CA TYR A 491 18.62 -9.53 8.39
C TYR A 491 17.69 -9.85 7.21
N LEU A 492 17.08 -8.80 6.67
CA LEU A 492 16.28 -8.84 5.45
C LEU A 492 17.02 -8.05 4.37
N ASN A 493 18.07 -8.67 3.83
CA ASN A 493 18.90 -8.07 2.79
C ASN A 493 18.10 -7.95 1.47
N ALA A 494 18.52 -7.01 0.61
CA ALA A 494 17.83 -6.67 -0.63
C ALA A 494 18.79 -6.63 -1.85
N ASN A 495 19.88 -7.41 -1.80
CA ASN A 495 20.92 -7.44 -2.83
C ASN A 495 20.56 -8.49 -3.90
N TYR A 496 19.44 -8.28 -4.58
CA TYR A 496 18.91 -9.24 -5.55
C TYR A 496 19.89 -9.57 -6.69
N ASP A 497 20.77 -8.63 -7.05
CA ASP A 497 21.78 -8.80 -8.10
C ASP A 497 23.00 -9.64 -7.64
N GLN A 498 23.10 -10.01 -6.37
CA GLN A 498 24.19 -10.85 -5.80
C GLN A 498 23.86 -12.35 -5.81
N THR A 499 22.81 -12.79 -6.50
CA THR A 499 22.41 -14.21 -6.55
C THR A 499 21.69 -14.55 -7.85
N SER A 500 21.75 -15.83 -8.24
CA SER A 500 20.95 -16.41 -9.32
C SER A 500 19.54 -16.84 -8.89
N VAL A 501 19.22 -16.80 -7.59
CA VAL A 501 17.90 -17.14 -7.06
C VAL A 501 16.92 -16.01 -7.43
N PRO A 502 15.85 -16.28 -8.21
CA PRO A 502 14.97 -15.24 -8.71
C PRO A 502 14.03 -14.73 -7.61
N VAL A 503 13.78 -13.42 -7.58
CA VAL A 503 12.75 -12.86 -6.70
C VAL A 503 11.36 -13.13 -7.28
N PRO A 504 10.40 -13.68 -6.50
CA PRO A 504 9.05 -13.86 -6.98
C PRO A 504 8.39 -12.54 -7.39
N LYS A 505 7.66 -12.53 -8.51
CA LYS A 505 6.82 -11.38 -8.92
C LYS A 505 5.89 -10.95 -7.77
N GLY A 506 5.73 -9.64 -7.59
CA GLY A 506 4.91 -9.05 -6.53
C GLY A 506 5.67 -8.75 -5.23
N VAL A 507 6.85 -9.35 -5.03
CA VAL A 507 7.78 -8.97 -3.93
C VAL A 507 9.11 -8.47 -4.50
N GLY A 508 9.94 -7.88 -3.64
CA GLY A 508 11.18 -7.23 -4.07
C GLY A 508 10.93 -5.86 -4.73
N PRO A 509 11.70 -5.48 -5.78
CA PRO A 509 11.73 -4.11 -6.29
C PRO A 509 10.49 -3.73 -7.14
N LEU A 510 9.48 -3.17 -6.48
CA LEU A 510 8.30 -2.53 -7.06
C LEU A 510 8.61 -1.05 -7.43
N SER A 511 8.03 -0.48 -8.48
CA SER A 511 8.32 0.92 -8.88
C SER A 511 7.96 1.96 -7.80
N GLY A 512 8.82 2.98 -7.61
CA GLY A 512 8.88 3.82 -6.39
C GLY A 512 8.17 5.19 -6.33
N LYS A 513 8.96 6.26 -6.07
CA LYS A 513 8.51 7.58 -5.60
C LYS A 513 8.01 8.47 -6.75
N LEU A 514 6.91 9.19 -6.55
CA LEU A 514 6.38 10.09 -7.58
C LEU A 514 7.24 11.32 -7.78
N MET A 515 7.59 11.59 -9.03
CA MET A 515 8.21 12.83 -9.49
C MET A 515 7.29 13.44 -10.56
N LEU A 516 6.79 14.64 -10.32
CA LEU A 516 5.96 15.38 -11.27
C LEU A 516 6.84 16.09 -12.30
N SER A 517 6.43 16.08 -13.57
CA SER A 517 6.99 16.87 -14.67
C SER A 517 5.84 17.45 -15.48
N GLN A 518 5.84 18.77 -15.70
CA GLN A 518 4.82 19.50 -16.48
C GLN A 518 5.21 19.56 -17.96
#